data_AF-A0A950B740-F1
#
_entry.id   AF-A0A950B740-F1
#
_cell.length_a   1.000
_cell.length_b   1.000
_cell.length_c   1.000
_cell.angle_alpha   90.00
_cell.angle_beta   90.00
_cell.angle_gamma   90.00
#
_symmetry.space_group_name_H-M   'P 1'
#
loop_
_entity.id
_entity.type
_entity.pdbx_description
1 polymer ?
#
loop_
_entity_poly.entity_id
_entity_poly.type
_entity_poly.pdbx_seq_one_letter_code
_entity_poly.pdbx_strand_id
1 'polypeptide(L)'
;MGTWSHGNFDNDTALDWLDDITGQLLDEIAEAMESPACLEADEPDADLVPCRIELLCAMAEKGMPPQWPDVETLAEWKRIYLEVWDSSIDELEPTEDYKQGRRATLVATFDRMLALAHLAQEERESEDD
;
A
#
# COMPACT_ATOMS: atom_id res chain seq x y z
N MET A 1 21.26 -11.35 -24.54
CA MET A 1 22.13 -12.32 -23.82
C MET A 1 21.88 -12.06 -22.35
N GLY A 2 21.35 -13.03 -21.61
CA GLY A 2 20.98 -12.84 -20.20
C GLY A 2 22.23 -12.58 -19.35
N THR A 3 22.17 -11.52 -18.56
CA THR A 3 23.18 -11.16 -17.57
C THR A 3 23.09 -12.19 -16.44
N TRP A 4 24.01 -13.17 -16.41
CA TRP A 4 24.09 -14.11 -15.31
C TRP A 4 24.57 -13.37 -14.07
N SER A 5 23.65 -13.05 -13.15
CA SER A 5 23.97 -12.52 -11.84
C SER A 5 23.50 -13.47 -10.74
N HIS A 6 23.97 -13.25 -9.51
CA HIS A 6 23.89 -14.20 -8.40
C HIS A 6 22.79 -13.86 -7.38
N GLY A 7 22.10 -12.73 -7.54
CA GLY A 7 21.01 -12.30 -6.69
C GLY A 7 19.71 -13.05 -6.97
N ASN A 8 18.85 -13.15 -5.95
CA ASN A 8 17.60 -13.92 -6.03
C ASN A 8 16.60 -13.36 -7.05
N PHE A 9 16.67 -12.06 -7.33
CA PHE A 9 15.79 -11.35 -8.26
C PHE A 9 16.49 -10.98 -9.57
N ASP A 10 17.66 -11.55 -9.86
CA ASP A 10 18.43 -11.19 -11.06
C ASP A 10 18.04 -12.01 -12.30
N ASN A 11 16.92 -12.72 -12.25
CA ASN A 11 16.39 -13.49 -13.37
C ASN A 11 14.92 -13.13 -13.60
N ASP A 12 14.53 -13.08 -14.87
CA ASP A 12 13.20 -12.66 -15.30
C ASP A 12 12.07 -13.44 -14.58
N THR A 13 12.22 -14.76 -14.40
CA THR A 13 11.19 -15.57 -13.70
C THR A 13 10.96 -15.11 -12.26
N ALA A 14 12.00 -14.68 -11.54
CA ALA A 14 11.84 -14.17 -10.18
C ALA A 14 11.25 -12.76 -10.14
N LEU A 15 11.54 -11.92 -11.14
CA LEU A 15 10.96 -10.59 -11.28
C LEU A 15 9.47 -10.66 -11.67
N ASP A 16 9.12 -11.53 -12.62
CA ASP A 16 7.72 -11.78 -13.01
C ASP A 16 6.91 -12.26 -11.81
N TRP A 17 7.46 -13.20 -11.03
CA TRP A 17 6.79 -13.67 -9.81
C TRP A 17 6.62 -12.57 -8.75
N LEU A 18 7.60 -11.68 -8.62
CA LEU A 18 7.51 -10.54 -7.70
C LEU A 18 6.44 -9.54 -8.16
N ASP A 19 6.36 -9.27 -9.47
CA ASP A 19 5.34 -8.42 -10.07
C ASP A 19 3.93 -8.99 -9.81
N ASP A 20 3.74 -10.30 -10.04
CA ASP A 20 2.48 -10.98 -9.75
C ASP A 20 2.06 -10.84 -8.28
N ILE A 21 2.98 -11.07 -7.35
CA ILE A 21 2.68 -11.00 -5.90
C ILE A 21 2.36 -9.57 -5.47
N THR A 22 3.13 -8.59 -5.94
CA THR A 22 2.89 -7.19 -5.57
C THR A 22 1.63 -6.63 -6.23
N GLY A 23 1.36 -7.02 -7.48
CA GLY A 23 0.11 -6.73 -8.19
C GLY A 23 -1.10 -7.29 -7.46
N GLN A 24 -1.03 -8.56 -7.02
CA GLN A 24 -2.11 -9.16 -6.21
C GLN A 24 -2.41 -8.35 -4.94
N LEU A 25 -1.37 -7.89 -4.22
CA LEU A 25 -1.58 -7.06 -3.02
C LEU A 25 -2.25 -5.72 -3.34
N LEU A 26 -1.91 -5.10 -4.47
CA LEU A 26 -2.52 -3.86 -4.93
C LEU A 26 -3.98 -4.08 -5.36
N ASP A 27 -4.26 -5.17 -6.07
CA ASP A 27 -5.61 -5.54 -6.48
C ASP A 27 -6.51 -5.78 -5.26
N GLU A 28 -6.03 -6.51 -4.25
CA GLU A 28 -6.77 -6.74 -3.00
C GLU A 28 -7.03 -5.43 -2.22
N ILE A 29 -6.10 -4.47 -2.27
CA ILE A 29 -6.34 -3.13 -1.71
C ILE A 29 -7.40 -2.39 -2.52
N ALA A 30 -7.31 -2.42 -3.85
CA ALA A 30 -8.26 -1.75 -4.74
C ALA A 30 -9.69 -2.28 -4.54
N GLU A 31 -9.86 -3.60 -4.50
CA GLU A 31 -11.14 -4.26 -4.24
C GLU A 31 -11.76 -3.82 -2.90
N ALA A 32 -10.94 -3.67 -1.85
CA ALA A 32 -11.41 -3.19 -0.56
C ALA A 32 -11.90 -1.72 -0.63
N MET A 33 -11.23 -0.87 -1.42
CA MET A 33 -11.66 0.54 -1.63
C MET A 33 -12.97 0.65 -2.41
N GLU A 34 -13.25 -0.31 -3.30
CA GLU A 34 -14.52 -0.39 -4.03
C GLU A 34 -15.70 -0.84 -3.15
N SER A 35 -15.42 -1.46 -2.01
CA SER A 35 -16.42 -1.94 -1.05
C SER A 35 -16.24 -1.33 0.34
N PRO A 36 -16.63 -0.05 0.56
CA PRO A 36 -16.39 0.65 1.82
C PRO A 36 -16.86 -0.07 3.09
N ALA A 37 -17.93 -0.88 3.02
CA ALA A 37 -18.40 -1.65 4.17
C ALA A 37 -17.35 -2.64 4.71
N CYS A 38 -16.46 -3.17 3.85
CA CYS A 38 -15.38 -4.06 4.27
C CYS A 38 -14.24 -3.34 5.01
N LEU A 39 -14.24 -2.00 4.98
CA LEU A 39 -13.22 -1.15 5.61
C LEU A 39 -13.68 -0.60 6.98
N GLU A 40 -14.90 -0.91 7.41
CA GLU A 40 -15.39 -0.53 8.74
C GLU A 40 -14.49 -1.12 9.84
N ALA A 41 -14.32 -0.40 10.94
CA ALA A 41 -13.52 -0.90 12.05
C ALA A 41 -14.06 -2.27 12.53
N ASP A 42 -13.15 -3.22 12.81
CA ASP A 42 -13.42 -4.65 13.11
C ASP A 42 -13.71 -5.54 11.89
N GLU A 43 -13.80 -4.99 10.68
CA GLU A 43 -13.84 -5.80 9.46
C GLU A 43 -12.44 -6.27 9.02
N PRO A 44 -12.32 -7.45 8.38
CA PRO A 44 -11.02 -8.01 8.00
C PRO A 44 -10.16 -7.07 7.15
N ASP A 45 -10.75 -6.36 6.18
CA ASP A 45 -9.97 -5.46 5.31
C ASP A 45 -9.55 -4.17 6.00
N ALA A 46 -10.23 -3.74 7.07
CA ALA A 46 -9.75 -2.65 7.91
C ALA A 46 -8.37 -2.98 8.52
N ASP A 47 -8.11 -4.24 8.87
CA ASP A 47 -6.80 -4.65 9.41
C ASP A 47 -5.80 -5.07 8.32
N LEU A 48 -6.27 -5.72 7.26
CA LEU A 48 -5.41 -6.26 6.22
C LEU A 48 -4.90 -5.19 5.24
N VAL A 49 -5.69 -4.17 4.89
CA VAL A 49 -5.24 -3.11 3.96
C VAL A 49 -3.97 -2.41 4.46
N PRO A 50 -3.89 -1.90 5.70
CA PRO A 50 -2.65 -1.30 6.21
C PRO A 50 -1.47 -2.29 6.25
N CYS A 51 -1.73 -3.58 6.48
CA CYS A 51 -0.71 -4.61 6.47
C CYS A 51 -0.13 -4.83 5.06
N ARG A 52 -0.99 -4.93 4.04
CA ARG A 52 -0.57 -5.03 2.63
C ARG A 52 0.25 -3.81 2.22
N ILE A 53 -0.19 -2.60 2.57
CA ILE A 53 0.55 -1.37 2.31
C ILE A 53 1.92 -1.38 2.99
N GLU A 54 1.99 -1.78 4.26
CA GLU A 54 3.25 -1.86 5.01
C GLU A 54 4.25 -2.81 4.35
N LEU A 55 3.79 -3.97 3.86
CA LEU A 55 4.62 -4.92 3.11
C LEU A 55 5.14 -4.32 1.80
N LEU A 56 4.26 -3.70 1.00
CA LEU A 56 4.64 -3.05 -0.26
C LEU A 56 5.67 -1.93 -0.03
N CYS A 57 5.47 -1.10 1.01
CA CYS A 57 6.41 -0.05 1.38
C CYS A 57 7.78 -0.63 1.78
N ALA A 58 7.78 -1.69 2.59
CA ALA A 58 9.01 -2.36 3.00
C ALA A 58 9.78 -2.99 1.82
N MET A 59 9.08 -3.52 0.82
CA MET A 59 9.69 -4.02 -0.42
C MET A 59 10.28 -2.87 -1.25
N ALA A 60 9.52 -1.79 -1.45
CA ALA A 60 9.95 -0.62 -2.22
C ALA A 60 11.24 0.01 -1.64
N GLU A 61 11.32 0.17 -0.32
CA GLU A 61 12.53 0.69 0.36
C GLU A 61 13.75 -0.22 0.22
N LYS A 62 13.56 -1.48 -0.15
CA LYS A 62 14.64 -2.43 -0.44
C LYS A 62 14.99 -2.50 -1.92
N GLY A 63 14.47 -1.58 -2.73
CA GLY A 63 14.71 -1.55 -4.18
C GLY A 63 13.86 -2.58 -4.93
N MET A 64 12.73 -2.99 -4.36
CA MET A 64 11.74 -3.86 -4.98
C MET A 64 10.38 -3.15 -5.00
N PRO A 65 10.27 -1.99 -5.68
CA PRO A 65 9.02 -1.26 -5.73
C PRO A 65 7.97 -2.06 -6.52
N PRO A 66 6.71 -2.06 -6.06
CA PRO A 66 5.62 -2.56 -6.88
C PRO A 66 5.35 -1.58 -8.04
N GLN A 67 4.55 -2.01 -9.01
CA GLN A 67 3.96 -1.08 -9.98
C GLN A 67 2.86 -0.26 -9.30
N TRP A 68 3.25 0.82 -8.63
CA TRP A 68 2.31 1.71 -7.96
C TRP A 68 1.25 2.23 -8.94
N PRO A 69 -0.04 2.24 -8.55
CA PRO A 69 -1.06 3.07 -9.17
C PRO A 69 -0.60 4.54 -9.21
N ASP A 70 -1.27 5.35 -10.02
CA ASP A 70 -1.02 6.78 -10.01
C ASP A 70 -1.27 7.38 -8.62
N VAL A 71 -0.53 8.43 -8.29
CA VAL A 71 -0.58 9.06 -6.97
C VAL A 71 -1.97 9.60 -6.63
N GLU A 72 -2.76 10.02 -7.63
CA GLU A 72 -4.12 10.51 -7.39
C GLU A 72 -5.02 9.38 -6.89
N THR A 73 -4.94 8.20 -7.52
CA THR A 73 -5.60 6.97 -7.06
C THR A 73 -5.17 6.59 -5.64
N LEU A 74 -3.87 6.63 -5.34
CA LEU A 74 -3.37 6.30 -3.99
C LEU A 74 -3.81 7.31 -2.93
N ALA A 75 -3.91 8.60 -3.29
CA ALA A 75 -4.40 9.64 -2.39
C ALA A 75 -5.88 9.47 -2.11
N GLU A 76 -6.64 9.05 -3.13
CA GLU A 76 -8.05 8.73 -3.00
C GLU A 76 -8.28 7.50 -2.10
N TRP A 77 -7.45 6.46 -2.22
CA TRP A 77 -7.48 5.31 -1.31
C TRP A 77 -7.28 5.71 0.15
N LYS A 78 -6.28 6.57 0.42
CA LYS A 78 -6.06 7.13 1.76
C LYS A 78 -7.33 7.83 2.28
N ARG A 79 -7.97 8.63 1.43
CA ARG A 79 -9.18 9.38 1.78
C ARG A 79 -10.33 8.43 2.13
N ILE A 80 -10.64 7.47 1.25
CA ILE A 80 -11.71 6.48 1.43
C ILE A 80 -11.51 5.70 2.72
N TYR A 81 -10.33 5.09 2.88
CA TYR A 81 -10.03 4.25 4.05
C TYR A 81 -10.17 5.02 5.37
N LEU A 82 -9.58 6.22 5.46
CA LEU A 82 -9.64 7.01 6.69
C LEU A 82 -11.05 7.53 6.98
N GLU A 83 -11.82 7.89 5.96
CA GLU A 83 -13.22 8.33 6.14
C GLU A 83 -14.08 7.20 6.70
N VAL A 84 -13.97 5.99 6.16
CA VAL A 84 -14.71 4.83 6.66
C VAL A 84 -14.29 4.48 8.08
N TRP A 85 -12.98 4.39 8.34
CA TRP A 85 -12.47 4.06 9.67
C TRP A 85 -12.88 5.09 10.72
N ASP A 86 -12.76 6.40 10.40
CA ASP A 86 -13.17 7.49 11.30
C ASP A 86 -14.68 7.45 11.59
N SER A 87 -15.50 7.00 10.63
CA SER A 87 -16.96 6.94 10.76
C SER A 87 -17.47 5.74 11.57
N SER A 88 -16.71 4.65 11.61
CA SER A 88 -17.13 3.36 12.21
C SER A 88 -16.50 3.08 13.58
N ILE A 89 -15.28 3.57 13.84
CA ILE A 89 -14.52 3.21 15.04
C ILE A 89 -15.23 3.56 16.36
N ASP A 90 -16.04 4.61 16.39
CA ASP A 90 -16.75 5.03 17.62
C ASP A 90 -17.84 4.04 18.06
N GLU A 91 -18.36 3.22 17.14
CA GLU A 91 -19.34 2.17 17.46
C GLU A 91 -18.74 1.04 18.31
N LEU A 92 -17.42 0.91 18.30
CA LEU A 92 -16.67 -0.07 19.08
C LEU A 92 -16.24 0.42 20.47
N GLU A 93 -16.69 1.63 20.86
CA GLU A 93 -16.37 2.27 22.15
C GLU A 93 -14.85 2.25 22.52
N PRO A 94 -13.95 2.69 21.62
CA PRO A 94 -12.51 2.68 21.87
C PRO A 94 -12.12 3.66 22.98
N THR A 95 -10.94 3.47 23.56
CA THR A 95 -10.33 4.55 24.35
C THR A 95 -9.84 5.66 23.43
N GLU A 96 -9.91 6.92 23.89
CA GLU A 96 -9.39 8.07 23.14
C GLU A 96 -7.91 7.90 22.74
N ASP A 97 -7.08 7.38 23.64
CA ASP A 97 -5.67 7.11 23.38
C ASP A 97 -5.47 6.08 22.27
N TYR A 98 -6.29 5.02 22.25
CA TYR A 98 -6.25 4.02 21.17
C TYR A 98 -6.67 4.62 19.84
N LYS A 99 -7.80 5.34 19.81
CA LYS A 99 -8.32 5.99 18.59
C LYS A 99 -7.26 6.92 17.99
N GLN A 100 -6.67 7.78 18.81
CA GLN A 100 -5.63 8.71 18.35
C GLN A 100 -4.36 8.00 17.86
N GLY A 101 -3.87 7.01 18.63
CA GLY A 101 -2.67 6.26 18.27
C GLY A 101 -2.83 5.44 16.99
N ARG A 102 -3.96 4.73 16.86
CA ARG A 102 -4.27 3.93 15.67
C ARG A 102 -4.44 4.83 14.45
N ARG A 103 -5.21 5.91 14.56
CA ARG A 103 -5.38 6.87 13.46
C ARG A 103 -4.06 7.46 12.98
N ALA A 104 -3.18 7.86 13.90
CA ALA A 104 -1.85 8.38 13.55
C ALA A 104 -0.99 7.34 12.81
N THR A 105 -1.08 6.07 13.22
CA THR A 105 -0.38 4.96 12.56
C THR A 105 -0.90 4.76 11.13
N LEU A 106 -2.22 4.70 10.96
CA LEU A 106 -2.86 4.55 9.64
C LEU A 106 -2.46 5.69 8.70
N VAL A 107 -2.53 6.94 9.16
CA VAL A 107 -2.11 8.11 8.39
C VAL A 107 -0.64 8.00 7.96
N ALA A 108 0.25 7.63 8.88
CA ALA A 108 1.68 7.48 8.57
C ALA A 108 1.95 6.37 7.54
N THR A 109 1.23 5.25 7.61
CA THR A 109 1.34 4.15 6.64
C THR A 109 0.95 4.61 5.23
N PHE A 110 -0.19 5.30 5.07
CA PHE A 110 -0.59 5.83 3.76
C PHE A 110 0.32 6.96 3.26
N ASP A 111 0.82 7.84 4.15
CA ASP A 111 1.76 8.89 3.77
C ASP A 111 3.09 8.33 3.27
N ARG A 112 3.57 7.26 3.89
CA ARG A 112 4.78 6.54 3.45
C ARG A 112 4.57 5.92 2.06
N MET A 113 3.42 5.30 1.80
CA MET A 113 3.07 4.76 0.49
C MET A 113 3.09 5.85 -0.59
N LEU A 114 2.45 6.99 -0.34
CA LEU A 114 2.42 8.12 -1.27
C LEU A 114 3.82 8.67 -1.56
N ALA A 115 4.66 8.81 -0.54
CA ALA A 115 6.04 9.27 -0.72
C ALA A 115 6.85 8.32 -1.60
N LEU A 116 6.71 7.01 -1.41
CA LEU A 116 7.39 6.00 -2.23
C LEU A 116 6.87 5.97 -3.67
N ALA A 117 5.57 6.13 -3.87
CA ALA A 117 4.98 6.21 -5.20
C ALA A 117 5.46 7.44 -5.97
N HIS A 118 5.59 8.60 -5.30
CA HIS A 118 6.16 9.81 -5.87
C HIS A 118 7.61 9.60 -6.33
N LEU A 119 8.46 9.05 -5.45
CA LEU A 119 9.86 8.76 -5.79
C LEU A 119 9.96 7.84 -7.02
N ALA A 120 9.13 6.79 -7.08
CA ALA A 120 9.10 5.87 -8.21
C ALA A 120 8.56 6.51 -9.52
N GLN A 121 7.78 7.59 -9.46
CA GLN A 121 7.40 8.37 -10.63
C GLN A 121 8.56 9.25 -11.11
N GLU A 122 9.22 9.96 -10.19
CA GLU A 122 10.37 10.82 -10.49
C GLU A 122 11.54 10.03 -11.10
N GLU A 123 11.82 8.82 -10.58
CA GLU A 123 12.87 7.94 -11.13
C GLU A 123 12.57 7.53 -12.57
N ARG A 124 11.32 7.13 -12.88
CA ARG A 124 10.90 6.78 -14.25
C ARG A 124 11.01 7.95 -15.21
N GLU A 125 10.56 9.13 -14.80
CA GLU A 125 10.68 10.34 -15.62
C GLU A 125 12.13 10.71 -15.90
N SER A 126 13.05 10.43 -14.96
CA SER A 126 14.49 10.69 -15.14
C SER A 126 15.22 9.69 -16.04
N GLU A 127 14.68 8.48 -16.22
CA GLU A 127 15.25 7.44 -17.09
C GLU A 127 14.83 7.59 -18.56
N ASP A 128 13.73 8.31 -18.81
CA ASP A 128 13.18 8.57 -20.15
C ASP A 128 13.79 9.80 -20.85
N ASP A 129 14.59 10.63 -20.16
CA ASP A 129 15.30 11.84 -20.65
C ASP A 129 16.75 11.57 -21.11
#